data_AF-A0A3D1V2T4-F1
#
_entry.id   AF-A0A3D1V2T4-F1
#
_cell.length_a   1.000
_cell.length_b   1.000
_cell.length_c   1.000
_cell.angle_alpha   90.00
_cell.angle_beta   90.00
_cell.angle_gamma   90.00
#
_symmetry.space_group_name_H-M   'P 1'
#
loop_
_entity.id
_entity.type
_entity.pdbx_description
1 polymer ?
#
loop_
_entity_poly.entity_id
_entity_poly.type
_entity_poly.pdbx_seq_one_letter_code
_entity_poly.pdbx_strand_id
1 'polypeptide(L)'
;MAVSQLIFRRDGLIHITSGVGRDRLVDVARRSSVLRSVVADDYVFELSNMALWGAAARGFTGVDVLRDLAAAAAGPIPQPVAARV
;
A
#
# COMPACT_ATOMS: atom_id res chain seq x y z
N MET A 1 10.60 2.05 20.48
CA MET A 1 9.30 1.86 19.80
C MET A 1 9.55 1.18 18.47
N ALA A 2 8.70 0.24 18.05
CA ALA A 2 8.83 -0.40 16.74
C ALA A 2 8.45 0.57 15.61
N VAL A 3 9.18 0.54 14.50
CA VAL A 3 8.88 1.31 13.28
C VAL A 3 7.88 0.51 12.44
N SER A 4 6.84 1.16 11.93
CA SER A 4 5.85 0.53 11.06
C SER A 4 6.48 0.17 9.71
N GLN A 5 6.05 -0.95 9.11
CA GLN A 5 6.55 -1.43 7.83
C GLN A 5 5.40 -1.74 6.87
N LEU A 6 5.56 -1.38 5.60
CA LEU A 6 4.69 -1.79 4.51
C LEU A 6 5.27 -3.03 3.83
N ILE A 7 4.52 -4.13 3.85
CA ILE A 7 4.99 -5.45 3.42
C ILE A 7 4.01 -5.99 2.39
N PHE A 8 4.51 -6.37 1.21
CA PHE A 8 3.73 -7.13 0.26
C PHE A 8 3.74 -8.61 0.63
N ARG A 9 2.55 -9.16 0.80
CA ARG A 9 2.33 -10.59 1.08
C ARG A 9 2.25 -11.37 -0.24
N ARG A 10 2.48 -12.68 -0.18
CA ARG A 10 2.44 -13.57 -1.37
C ARG A 10 1.07 -13.63 -2.04
N ASP A 11 0.01 -13.37 -1.29
CA ASP A 11 -1.39 -13.30 -1.76
C ASP A 11 -1.73 -11.96 -2.44
N GLY A 12 -0.76 -11.05 -2.57
CA GLY A 12 -0.96 -9.73 -3.18
C GLY A 12 -1.56 -8.68 -2.24
N LEU A 13 -1.76 -9.01 -0.97
CA LEU A 13 -2.20 -8.05 0.04
C LEU A 13 -1.03 -7.19 0.52
N ILE A 14 -1.35 -5.98 0.92
CA ILE A 14 -0.41 -5.04 1.53
C ILE A 14 -0.67 -5.07 3.03
N HIS A 15 0.37 -5.39 3.81
CA HIS A 15 0.32 -5.40 5.25
C HIS A 15 1.09 -4.22 5.80
N ILE A 16 0.48 -3.44 6.70
CA ILE A 16 1.14 -2.34 7.40
C ILE A 16 1.18 -2.67 8.88
N THR A 17 2.38 -2.86 9.42
CA THR A 17 2.52 -3.25 10.82
C THR A 17 2.20 -2.10 11.78
N SER A 18 1.80 -2.42 13.00
CA SER A 18 1.78 -1.43 14.08
C SER A 18 3.16 -0.79 14.30
N GLY A 19 3.20 0.49 14.67
CA GLY A 19 4.44 1.20 14.97
C GLY A 19 4.47 2.67 14.54
N VAL A 20 5.63 3.30 14.75
CA VAL A 20 5.89 4.70 14.39
C VAL A 20 5.86 4.87 12.87
N GLY A 21 5.20 5.92 12.37
CA GLY A 21 5.14 6.23 10.93
C GLY A 21 4.01 5.52 10.16
N ARG A 22 3.14 4.78 10.85
CA ARG A 22 2.02 4.03 10.25
C ARG A 22 1.12 4.89 9.38
N ASP A 23 0.77 6.11 9.80
CA ASP A 23 -0.16 6.97 9.08
C ASP A 23 0.35 7.33 7.68
N ARG A 24 1.65 7.62 7.56
CA ARG A 24 2.28 7.86 6.25
C ARG A 24 2.19 6.63 5.33
N LEU A 25 2.41 5.44 5.87
CA LEU A 25 2.31 4.20 5.09
C LEU A 25 0.87 3.93 4.66
N VAL A 26 -0.10 4.22 5.53
CA VAL A 26 -1.53 4.14 5.23
C VAL A 26 -1.91 5.09 4.10
N ASP A 27 -1.42 6.32 4.12
CA ASP A 27 -1.69 7.30 3.06
C ASP A 27 -1.13 6.88 1.71
N VAL A 28 0.03 6.22 1.70
CA VAL A 28 0.61 5.63 0.48
C VAL A 28 -0.26 4.47 -0.01
N ALA A 29 -0.60 3.52 0.86
CA ALA A 29 -1.41 2.36 0.48
C ALA A 29 -2.80 2.75 -0.04
N ARG A 30 -3.47 3.75 0.56
CA ARG A 30 -4.82 4.21 0.16
C ARG A 30 -4.93 4.73 -1.26
N ARG A 31 -3.81 5.01 -1.94
CA ARG A 31 -3.82 5.46 -3.35
C ARG A 31 -4.05 4.32 -4.34
N SER A 32 -3.71 3.09 -3.98
CA SER A 32 -3.86 1.92 -4.85
C SER A 32 -4.79 0.84 -4.27
N SER A 33 -5.13 0.96 -3.00
CA SER A 33 -5.77 -0.11 -2.25
C SER A 33 -6.83 0.40 -1.28
N VAL A 34 -7.70 -0.52 -0.86
CA VAL A 34 -8.72 -0.29 0.17
C VAL A 34 -8.40 -1.11 1.39
N LEU A 35 -8.74 -0.59 2.58
CA LEU A 35 -8.58 -1.32 3.83
C LEU A 35 -9.55 -2.50 3.83
N ARG A 36 -9.02 -3.72 3.89
CA ARG A 36 -9.79 -4.97 3.94
C ARG A 36 -10.11 -5.37 5.37
N SER A 37 -9.12 -5.29 6.26
CA SER A 37 -9.26 -5.70 7.67
C SER A 37 -8.14 -5.13 8.55
N VAL A 38 -8.36 -5.14 9.86
CA VAL A 38 -7.35 -4.87 10.87
C VAL A 38 -7.12 -6.16 11.67
N VAL A 39 -5.89 -6.65 11.75
CA VAL A 39 -5.54 -7.91 12.41
C VAL A 39 -4.37 -7.68 13.35
N ALA A 40 -4.56 -7.91 14.64
CA ALA A 40 -3.51 -7.70 15.66
C ALA A 40 -2.84 -6.30 15.57
N ASP A 41 -3.63 -5.25 15.37
CA ASP A 41 -3.20 -3.86 15.17
C ASP A 41 -2.42 -3.58 13.86
N ASP A 42 -2.30 -4.57 12.98
CA ASP A 42 -1.80 -4.40 11.63
C ASP A 42 -2.96 -4.13 10.66
N TYR A 43 -2.70 -3.29 9.66
CA TYR A 43 -3.67 -2.98 8.61
C TYR A 43 -3.42 -3.82 7.37
N VAL A 44 -4.46 -4.48 6.89
CA VAL A 44 -4.44 -5.30 5.67
C VAL A 44 -5.19 -4.55 4.58
N PHE A 45 -4.50 -4.26 3.48
CA PHE A 45 -5.06 -3.60 2.32
C PHE A 45 -5.07 -4.52 1.10
N GLU A 46 -6.05 -4.30 0.22
CA GLU A 46 -6.22 -5.01 -1.04
C GLU A 46 -6.26 -4.02 -2.21
N LEU A 47 -5.53 -4.32 -3.28
CA LEU A 47 -5.53 -3.50 -4.50
C LEU A 47 -6.95 -3.32 -5.04
N SER A 48 -7.31 -2.08 -5.37
CA SER A 48 -8.64 -1.72 -5.82
C SER A 48 -8.57 -0.79 -7.01
N ASN A 49 -9.26 -1.18 -8.09
CA ASN A 49 -9.41 -0.34 -9.27
C ASN A 49 -10.07 0.99 -8.90
N MET A 50 -11.02 0.99 -7.97
CA MET A 50 -11.68 2.21 -7.52
C MET A 50 -10.71 3.15 -6.80
N ALA A 51 -9.79 2.62 -5.98
CA ALA A 51 -8.77 3.42 -5.32
C ALA A 51 -7.81 4.04 -6.35
N LEU A 52 -7.36 3.25 -7.33
CA LEU A 52 -6.51 3.72 -8.44
C LEU A 52 -7.17 4.81 -9.27
N TRP A 53 -8.44 4.63 -9.65
CA TRP A 53 -9.20 5.68 -10.33
C TRP A 53 -9.35 6.94 -9.47
N GLY A 54 -9.58 6.77 -8.17
CA GLY A 54 -9.62 7.88 -7.22
C GLY A 54 -8.28 8.61 -7.09
N ALA A 55 -7.15 7.91 -7.20
CA ALA A 55 -5.82 8.51 -7.24
C ALA A 55 -5.57 9.25 -8.56
N ALA A 56 -5.95 8.66 -9.69
CA ALA A 56 -5.87 9.31 -11.00
C ALA A 56 -6.67 10.61 -11.06
N ALA A 57 -7.88 10.62 -10.49
CA ALA A 57 -8.71 11.83 -10.37
C ALA A 57 -8.06 12.95 -9.52
N ARG A 58 -7.11 12.59 -8.65
CA ARG A 58 -6.30 13.54 -7.86
C ARG A 58 -4.96 13.89 -8.51
N GLY A 59 -4.72 13.43 -9.74
CA GLY A 59 -3.52 13.74 -10.51
C GLY A 59 -2.34 12.78 -10.31
N PHE A 60 -2.53 11.64 -9.64
CA PHE A 60 -1.47 10.63 -9.52
C PHE A 60 -1.44 9.71 -10.74
N THR A 61 -0.25 9.49 -11.30
CA THR A 61 -0.04 8.45 -12.32
C THR A 61 0.26 7.10 -11.69
N GLY A 62 0.11 6.00 -12.44
CA GLY A 62 0.56 4.68 -12.00
C GLY A 62 2.06 4.66 -11.62
N VAL A 63 2.89 5.44 -12.34
CA VAL A 63 4.31 5.61 -12.02
C VAL A 63 4.51 6.27 -10.66
N ASP A 64 3.73 7.30 -10.32
CA ASP A 64 3.80 7.95 -9.00
C ASP A 64 3.40 7.00 -7.89
N VAL A 65 2.33 6.23 -8.10
CA VAL A 65 1.85 5.24 -7.13
C VAL A 65 2.91 4.15 -6.90
N LEU A 66 3.51 3.62 -7.97
CA LEU A 66 4.57 2.61 -7.87
C LEU A 66 5.83 3.15 -7.21
N ARG A 67 6.25 4.37 -7.54
CA ARG A 67 7.40 5.04 -6.90
C ARG A 67 7.18 5.17 -5.39
N ASP A 68 6.01 5.63 -4.99
CA ASP A 68 5.72 5.88 -3.58
C ASP A 68 5.55 4.55 -2.80
N LEU A 69 4.95 3.54 -3.41
CA LEU A 69 4.92 2.17 -2.84
C LEU A 69 6.34 1.60 -2.71
N ALA A 70 7.20 1.78 -3.70
CA ALA A 70 8.56 1.25 -3.69
C ALA A 70 9.42 1.94 -2.63
N ALA A 71 9.23 3.24 -2.42
CA ALA A 71 9.90 4.01 -1.38
C ALA A 71 9.42 3.64 0.04
N ALA A 72 8.17 3.20 0.18
CA ALA A 72 7.55 2.85 1.47
C ALA A 72 7.72 1.37 1.85
N ALA A 73 7.88 0.48 0.87
CA ALA A 73 7.91 -0.95 1.09
C ALA A 73 9.21 -1.41 1.76
N ALA A 74 9.08 -2.36 2.69
CA ALA A 74 10.21 -3.04 3.33
C ALA A 74 10.92 -4.06 2.38
N GLY A 75 10.41 -4.25 1.18
CA GLY A 75 10.93 -5.18 0.18
C GLY A 75 10.41 -4.87 -1.23
N PRO A 76 10.81 -5.66 -2.24
CA PRO A 76 10.42 -5.41 -3.62
C PRO A 76 8.90 -5.54 -3.80
N ILE A 77 8.35 -4.68 -4.67
CA ILE A 77 6.96 -4.80 -5.10
C ILE A 77 6.83 -6.07 -5.97
N PRO A 78 5.91 -7.00 -5.65
CA PRO A 78 5.69 -8.18 -6.49
C PRO A 78 5.22 -7.78 -7.88
N GLN A 79 5.72 -8.45 -8.92
CA GLN A 79 5.33 -8.19 -10.31
C GLN A 79 3.81 -8.19 -10.55
N PRO A 80 3.00 -9.10 -9.94
CA PRO A 80 1.54 -9.07 -10.11
C PRO A 80 0.88 -7.81 -9.54
N VAL A 81 1.47 -7.20 -8.51
CA VAL A 81 1.00 -5.91 -7.96
C VAL A 81 1.39 -4.80 -8.92
N ALA A 82 2.65 -4.78 -9.36
CA ALA A 82 3.14 -3.76 -10.28
C ALA A 82 2.39 -3.73 -11.61
N ALA A 83 1.98 -4.89 -12.14
CA ALA A 83 1.21 -4.98 -13.38
C ALA A 83 -0.25 -4.50 -13.27
N ARG A 84 -0.77 -4.32 -12.06
CA ARG A 84 -2.17 -3.89 -11.80
C ARG A 84 -2.31 -2.40 -11.52
N VAL A 85 -1.21 -1.69 -11.30
CA VAL A 85 -1.13 -0.25 -10.99
C VAL A 85 -0.74 0.51 -12.24
#